data_AF-A0A7L6B7T5-F1
#
_entry.id   AF-A0A7L6B7T5-F1
#
_cell.length_a   1.000
_cell.length_b   1.000
_cell.length_c   1.000
_cell.angle_alpha   90.00
_cell.angle_beta   90.00
_cell.angle_gamma   90.00
#
_symmetry.space_group_name_H-M   'P 1'
#
loop_
_entity.id
_entity.type
_entity.pdbx_description
1 polymer ?
#
loop_
_entity_poly.entity_id
_entity_poly.type
_entity_poly.pdbx_seq_one_letter_code
_entity_poly.pdbx_strand_id
1 'polypeptide(L)'
;MTTTAEPLVDLGPCDWCGHPQWSHKRGKGGCKDVECGGVCDRYAPPKDRPMPAADPQPAGHPTLAEVEAEPEPADEPDPEPEPEPVVDPAAQAEHADQVAAVDEQLAQPEPADDETDPARLAGQLGARLRDLDQAQERVAQLQRGARVLSAERNEARAELANLRREVVEREEQVARERGARLAEIAQLREELDRATAARQRLQEQVDTAVHTGLNAATQVIGRYPAHACLTCGARYGLPFTDHGCGPLVPVVVTIARADRPGPNTKEQ
;
A
#
# COMPACT_ATOMS: atom_id res chain seq x y z
N MET A 1 10.65 36.37 17.18
CA MET A 1 10.60 35.01 16.59
C MET A 1 9.22 34.85 15.97
N THR A 2 9.11 35.10 14.67
CA THR A 2 7.88 34.98 13.90
C THR A 2 7.77 33.54 13.41
N THR A 3 6.81 32.78 13.94
CA THR A 3 6.51 31.42 13.49
C THR A 3 5.76 31.50 12.17
N THR A 4 6.43 31.18 11.08
CA THR A 4 5.81 31.03 9.76
C THR A 4 4.89 29.82 9.82
N ALA A 5 3.57 30.03 9.83
CA ALA A 5 2.61 28.94 9.72
C ALA A 5 2.59 28.45 8.26
N GLU A 6 2.95 27.20 8.04
CA GLU A 6 2.84 26.57 6.72
C GLU A 6 1.36 26.54 6.28
N PRO A 7 1.07 26.81 5.00
CA PRO A 7 -0.29 26.71 4.48
C PRO A 7 -0.72 25.24 4.51
N LEU A 8 -1.80 24.93 5.23
CA LEU A 8 -2.34 23.59 5.20
C LEU A 8 -2.93 23.32 3.80
N VAL A 9 -2.45 22.23 3.20
CA VAL A 9 -2.90 21.73 1.90
C VAL A 9 -4.37 21.31 2.02
N ASP A 10 -5.22 21.93 1.21
CA ASP A 10 -6.63 21.55 1.08
C ASP A 10 -6.72 20.28 0.20
N LEU A 11 -7.16 19.17 0.78
CA LEU A 11 -7.28 17.89 0.08
C LEU A 11 -8.66 17.70 -0.58
N GLY A 12 -9.50 18.73 -0.58
CA GLY A 12 -10.83 18.69 -1.18
C GLY A 12 -11.93 18.16 -0.24
N PRO A 13 -13.18 18.10 -0.71
CA PRO A 13 -14.32 17.63 0.08
C PRO A 13 -14.18 16.15 0.43
N CYS A 14 -14.71 15.75 1.59
CA CYS A 14 -14.72 14.33 1.97
C CYS A 14 -15.58 13.52 0.99
N ASP A 15 -15.00 12.48 0.39
CA ASP A 15 -15.68 11.61 -0.58
C ASP A 15 -16.96 10.95 -0.06
N TRP A 16 -17.15 10.92 1.26
CA TRP A 16 -18.28 10.24 1.88
C TRP A 16 -19.48 11.14 2.20
N CYS A 17 -19.25 12.42 2.54
CA CYS A 17 -20.32 13.35 2.93
C CYS A 17 -20.33 14.67 2.15
N GLY A 18 -19.32 14.93 1.32
CA GLY A 18 -19.23 16.16 0.50
C GLY A 18 -18.90 17.44 1.27
N HIS A 19 -18.76 17.40 2.59
CA HIS A 19 -18.39 18.57 3.38
C HIS A 19 -16.88 18.86 3.31
N PRO A 20 -16.47 20.15 3.40
CA PRO A 20 -15.06 20.51 3.45
C PRO A 20 -14.42 19.91 4.71
N GLN A 21 -13.22 19.33 4.56
CA GLN A 21 -12.53 18.52 5.58
C GLN A 21 -12.35 19.24 6.94
N TRP A 22 -12.36 20.58 6.91
CA TRP A 22 -12.20 21.48 8.06
C TRP A 22 -13.45 21.63 8.93
N SER A 23 -14.62 21.22 8.42
CA SER A 23 -15.88 21.23 9.18
C SER A 23 -15.84 20.23 10.34
N HIS A 24 -14.91 19.27 10.30
CA HIS A 24 -14.73 18.21 11.27
C HIS A 24 -13.59 18.56 12.23
N LYS A 25 -13.68 19.72 12.89
CA LYS A 25 -12.64 20.18 13.81
C LYS A 25 -12.97 19.84 15.27
N ARG A 26 -12.92 18.53 15.60
CA ARG A 26 -12.37 17.96 16.85
C ARG A 26 -12.60 16.44 16.89
N GLY A 27 -11.52 15.69 17.15
CA GLY A 27 -11.56 14.28 17.54
C GLY A 27 -10.96 13.31 16.54
N LYS A 28 -9.67 12.97 16.71
CA LYS A 28 -9.05 11.83 16.03
C LYS A 28 -9.67 10.52 16.53
N GLY A 29 -10.16 9.70 15.60
CA GLY A 29 -10.34 8.25 15.79
C GLY A 29 -11.77 7.71 15.64
N GLY A 30 -12.48 8.05 14.55
CA GLY A 30 -13.82 7.53 14.24
C GLY A 30 -14.91 8.16 15.12
N CYS A 31 -16.04 8.57 14.53
CA CYS A 31 -17.11 9.27 15.24
C CYS A 31 -17.51 8.53 16.54
N LYS A 32 -17.35 9.19 17.70
CA LYS A 32 -17.53 8.57 19.03
C LYS A 32 -18.15 9.52 20.06
N ASP A 33 -19.03 10.42 19.62
CA ASP A 33 -19.90 11.18 20.53
C ASP A 33 -21.37 10.80 20.30
N VAL A 34 -22.02 10.43 21.41
CA VAL A 34 -23.40 9.92 21.52
C VAL A 34 -24.45 11.01 21.24
N GLU A 35 -23.99 12.22 20.91
CA GLU A 35 -24.83 13.41 20.69
C GLU A 35 -24.76 13.96 19.27
N CYS A 36 -24.32 13.15 18.28
CA CYS A 36 -24.68 13.40 16.88
C CYS A 36 -26.19 13.12 16.70
N GLY A 37 -27.00 14.03 17.24
CA GLY A 37 -28.44 13.89 17.40
C GLY A 37 -29.17 13.74 16.07
N GLY A 38 -29.73 12.56 15.85
CA GLY A 38 -31.17 12.43 15.64
C GLY A 38 -31.75 12.79 14.27
N VAL A 39 -30.98 12.78 13.17
CA VAL A 39 -31.56 12.98 11.82
C VAL A 39 -31.18 11.92 10.79
N CYS A 40 -30.30 10.96 11.13
CA CYS A 40 -29.90 9.90 10.20
C CYS A 40 -30.30 8.50 10.70
N ASP A 41 -31.60 8.23 10.79
CA ASP A 41 -32.17 6.89 11.05
C ASP A 41 -32.09 5.93 9.85
N ARG A 42 -31.32 6.27 8.80
CA ARG A 42 -31.35 5.51 7.54
C ARG A 42 -30.40 4.33 7.46
N TYR A 43 -29.43 4.18 8.37
CA TYR A 43 -28.47 3.08 8.29
C TYR A 43 -27.98 2.61 9.67
N ALA A 44 -28.75 1.74 10.31
CA ALA A 44 -28.21 0.85 11.32
C ALA A 44 -27.36 -0.23 10.61
N PRO A 45 -26.08 -0.42 10.94
CA PRO A 45 -25.32 -1.53 10.39
C PRO A 45 -25.98 -2.86 10.81
N PRO A 46 -26.08 -3.86 9.91
CA PRO A 46 -26.70 -5.14 10.23
C PRO A 46 -25.96 -5.79 11.40
N LYS A 47 -26.71 -6.13 12.45
CA LYS A 47 -26.16 -6.58 13.74
C LYS A 47 -25.49 -7.96 13.72
N ASP A 48 -25.62 -8.74 12.65
CA ASP A 48 -25.07 -10.08 12.59
C ASP A 48 -24.48 -10.36 11.20
N ARG A 49 -23.18 -10.08 11.04
CA ARG A 49 -22.36 -10.84 10.08
C ARG A 49 -21.40 -11.71 10.88
N PRO A 50 -21.46 -13.05 10.76
CA PRO A 50 -20.42 -13.89 11.31
C PRO A 50 -19.09 -13.51 10.64
N MET A 51 -18.07 -13.24 11.46
CA MET A 51 -16.72 -13.05 10.93
C MET A 51 -16.30 -14.34 10.20
N PRO A 52 -15.75 -14.25 8.98
CA PRO A 52 -15.16 -15.42 8.34
C PRO A 52 -14.03 -15.94 9.23
N ALA A 53 -14.04 -17.25 9.46
CA ALA A 53 -12.97 -17.92 10.18
C ALA A 53 -11.63 -17.60 9.51
N ALA A 54 -10.61 -17.31 10.32
CA ALA A 54 -9.25 -17.11 9.84
C ALA A 54 -8.79 -18.39 9.12
N ASP A 55 -8.54 -18.29 7.82
CA ASP A 55 -7.91 -19.37 7.07
C ASP A 55 -6.52 -19.66 7.66
N PRO A 56 -6.14 -20.94 7.83
CA PRO A 56 -4.80 -21.30 8.26
C PRO A 56 -3.79 -20.84 7.21
N GLN A 57 -2.77 -20.10 7.65
CA GLN A 57 -1.65 -19.71 6.79
C GLN A 57 -1.02 -20.95 6.14
N PRO A 58 -0.83 -20.98 4.81
CA PRO A 58 -0.01 -22.00 4.19
C PRO A 58 1.45 -21.77 4.59
N ALA A 59 2.01 -22.74 5.30
CA ALA A 59 3.44 -22.85 5.48
C ALA A 59 4.10 -23.17 4.14
N GLY A 60 5.13 -22.40 3.78
CA GLY A 60 6.06 -22.73 2.70
C GLY A 60 5.94 -21.81 1.49
N HIS A 61 6.80 -20.79 1.45
CA HIS A 61 7.18 -20.18 0.18
C HIS A 61 8.10 -21.16 -0.57
N PRO A 62 7.77 -21.58 -1.81
CA PRO A 62 8.72 -22.32 -2.62
C PRO A 62 9.90 -21.42 -3.00
N THR A 63 11.10 -21.95 -2.83
CA THR A 63 12.35 -21.33 -3.26
C THR A 63 12.40 -21.22 -4.79
N LEU A 64 12.90 -20.10 -5.30
CA LEU A 64 13.00 -19.70 -6.72
C LEU A 64 13.91 -20.58 -7.61
N ALA A 65 14.09 -21.87 -7.32
CA ALA A 65 15.05 -22.75 -8.00
C ALA A 65 14.43 -23.93 -8.77
N GLU A 66 13.10 -24.11 -8.80
CA GLU A 66 12.45 -25.26 -9.44
C GLU A 66 11.28 -24.85 -10.37
N VAL A 67 11.50 -23.92 -11.29
CA VAL A 67 10.53 -23.62 -12.37
C VAL A 67 11.23 -23.55 -13.71
N GLU A 68 11.93 -24.63 -14.08
CA GLU A 68 12.39 -24.88 -15.45
C GLU A 68 12.24 -26.38 -15.75
N ALA A 69 11.00 -26.83 -15.87
CA ALA A 69 10.68 -28.06 -16.58
C ALA A 69 9.40 -27.78 -17.39
N GLU A 70 9.58 -27.49 -18.68
CA GLU A 70 8.47 -27.48 -19.63
C GLU A 70 7.84 -28.88 -19.63
N PRO A 71 6.53 -29.02 -19.35
CA PRO A 71 5.89 -30.32 -19.42
C PRO A 71 5.91 -30.80 -20.88
N GLU A 72 6.48 -31.98 -21.11
CA GLU A 72 6.37 -32.66 -22.40
C GLU A 72 4.88 -32.80 -22.78
N PRO A 73 4.52 -32.59 -24.06
CA PRO A 73 3.15 -32.75 -24.51
C PRO A 73 2.74 -34.21 -24.30
N ALA A 74 1.74 -34.42 -23.46
CA ALA A 74 1.11 -35.73 -23.30
C ALA A 74 0.52 -36.15 -24.65
N ASP A 75 0.89 -37.34 -25.13
CA ASP A 75 0.29 -37.98 -26.31
C ASP A 75 -1.25 -37.94 -26.17
N GLU A 76 -1.90 -37.18 -27.04
CA GLU A 76 -3.35 -37.13 -27.12
C GLU A 76 -3.86 -38.53 -27.49
N PRO A 77 -4.79 -39.13 -26.71
CA PRO A 77 -5.33 -40.43 -27.03
C PRO A 77 -6.05 -40.37 -28.38
N ASP A 78 -5.73 -41.34 -29.24
CA ASP A 78 -6.33 -41.53 -30.56
C ASP A 78 -7.87 -41.44 -30.45
N PRO A 79 -8.55 -40.54 -31.17
CA PRO A 79 -9.98 -40.33 -31.04
C PRO A 79 -10.73 -41.64 -31.36
N GLU A 80 -11.59 -42.06 -30.44
CA GLU A 80 -12.46 -43.22 -30.65
C GLU A 80 -13.26 -43.03 -31.95
N PRO A 81 -13.42 -44.09 -32.77
CA PRO A 81 -14.13 -43.98 -34.03
C PRO A 81 -15.57 -43.54 -33.78
N GLU A 82 -15.95 -42.42 -34.40
CA GLU A 82 -17.30 -41.87 -34.29
C GLU A 82 -18.34 -42.93 -34.71
N PRO A 83 -19.44 -43.10 -33.94
CA PRO A 83 -20.47 -44.07 -34.28
C PRO A 83 -21.09 -43.73 -35.64
N GLU A 84 -21.24 -44.74 -36.49
CA GLU A 84 -21.86 -44.57 -37.81
C GLU A 84 -23.24 -43.92 -37.65
N PRO A 85 -23.55 -42.87 -38.43
CA PRO A 85 -24.81 -42.15 -38.30
C PRO A 85 -25.96 -43.11 -38.64
N VAL A 86 -26.76 -43.44 -37.61
CA VAL A 86 -28.00 -44.19 -37.78
C VAL A 86 -28.97 -43.28 -38.52
N VAL A 87 -29.10 -43.47 -39.82
CA VAL A 87 -29.97 -42.66 -40.65
C VAL A 87 -31.41 -43.08 -40.39
N ASP A 88 -32.20 -42.16 -39.83
CA ASP A 88 -33.63 -42.36 -39.58
C ASP A 88 -34.38 -42.50 -40.93
N PRO A 89 -35.05 -43.63 -41.20
CA PRO A 89 -35.82 -43.83 -42.42
C PRO A 89 -36.89 -42.76 -42.65
N ALA A 90 -37.42 -42.16 -41.59
CA ALA A 90 -38.39 -41.07 -41.70
C ALA A 90 -37.75 -39.78 -42.22
N ALA A 91 -36.53 -39.47 -41.78
CA ALA A 91 -35.79 -38.30 -42.26
C ALA A 91 -35.36 -38.44 -43.72
N GLN A 92 -35.07 -39.66 -44.18
CA GLN A 92 -34.81 -39.92 -45.61
C GLN A 92 -36.04 -39.74 -46.49
N ALA A 93 -37.23 -40.15 -46.01
CA ALA A 93 -38.48 -39.96 -46.74
C ALA A 93 -38.83 -38.47 -46.86
N GLU A 94 -38.69 -37.71 -45.78
CA GLU A 94 -38.93 -36.26 -45.81
C GLU A 94 -37.96 -35.53 -46.73
N HIS A 95 -36.69 -35.94 -46.76
CA HIS A 95 -35.71 -35.41 -47.71
C HIS A 95 -36.09 -35.74 -49.16
N ALA A 96 -36.59 -36.95 -49.44
CA ALA A 96 -37.05 -37.32 -50.78
C ALA A 96 -38.25 -36.47 -51.24
N ASP A 97 -39.20 -36.19 -50.35
CA ASP A 97 -40.34 -35.32 -50.64
C ASP A 97 -39.90 -33.87 -50.87
N GLN A 98 -38.90 -33.38 -50.11
CA GLN A 98 -38.30 -32.06 -50.34
C GLN A 98 -37.60 -31.96 -51.69
N VAL A 99 -36.85 -32.99 -52.08
CA VAL A 99 -36.21 -33.05 -53.41
C VAL A 99 -37.25 -33.08 -54.52
N ALA A 100 -38.31 -33.89 -54.38
CA ALA A 100 -39.39 -33.96 -55.35
C ALA A 100 -40.15 -32.63 -55.48
N ALA A 101 -40.38 -31.92 -54.38
CA ALA A 101 -41.01 -30.60 -54.40
C ALA A 101 -40.13 -29.53 -55.09
N VAL A 102 -38.81 -29.61 -54.93
CA VAL A 102 -37.86 -28.75 -55.66
C VAL A 102 -37.83 -29.09 -57.14
N ASP A 103 -37.82 -30.37 -57.50
CA ASP A 103 -37.88 -30.82 -58.90
C ASP A 103 -39.18 -30.39 -59.58
N GLU A 104 -40.32 -30.44 -58.86
CA GLU A 104 -41.61 -29.97 -59.39
C GLU A 104 -41.65 -28.44 -59.54
N GLN A 105 -41.00 -27.69 -58.64
CA GLN A 105 -40.82 -26.24 -58.81
C GLN A 105 -39.92 -25.90 -60.00
N LEU A 106 -38.86 -26.67 -60.23
CA LEU A 106 -37.96 -26.49 -61.39
C LEU A 106 -38.61 -26.93 -62.72
N ALA A 107 -39.59 -27.83 -62.67
CA ALA A 107 -40.33 -28.29 -63.85
C ALA A 107 -41.45 -27.34 -64.28
N GLN A 108 -41.81 -26.34 -63.47
CA GLN A 108 -42.74 -25.30 -63.90
C GLN A 108 -42.05 -24.47 -64.99
N PRO A 109 -42.62 -24.37 -66.20
CA PRO A 109 -42.05 -23.54 -67.26
C PRO A 109 -42.00 -22.11 -66.73
N GLU A 110 -40.79 -21.55 -66.66
CA GLU A 110 -40.62 -20.17 -66.22
C GLU A 110 -41.60 -19.30 -67.01
N PRO A 111 -42.42 -18.47 -66.34
CA PRO A 111 -43.29 -17.55 -67.04
C PRO A 111 -42.41 -16.78 -68.03
N ALA A 112 -42.86 -16.68 -69.28
CA ALA A 112 -42.18 -15.92 -70.32
C ALA A 112 -42.30 -14.43 -69.96
N ASP A 113 -41.58 -14.03 -68.92
CA ASP A 113 -41.58 -12.69 -68.39
C ASP A 113 -40.73 -11.83 -69.32
N ASP A 114 -41.22 -10.62 -69.53
CA ASP A 114 -40.57 -9.43 -70.08
C ASP A 114 -39.27 -9.03 -69.31
N GLU A 115 -38.63 -9.97 -68.61
CA GLU A 115 -37.40 -9.79 -67.81
C GLU A 115 -36.13 -9.71 -68.66
N THR A 116 -36.22 -9.92 -69.97
CA THR A 116 -35.11 -9.75 -70.92
C THR A 116 -35.10 -8.38 -71.58
N ASP A 117 -35.62 -7.33 -70.92
CA ASP A 117 -35.31 -5.95 -71.34
C ASP A 117 -33.81 -5.66 -71.04
N PRO A 118 -32.94 -5.59 -72.07
CA PRO A 118 -31.51 -5.35 -71.87
C PRO A 118 -31.24 -4.01 -71.18
N ALA A 119 -32.13 -3.02 -71.29
CA ALA A 119 -31.99 -1.74 -70.62
C ALA A 119 -32.14 -1.86 -69.10
N ARG A 120 -33.09 -2.68 -68.63
CA ARG A 120 -33.30 -2.95 -67.20
C ARG A 120 -32.12 -3.69 -66.58
N LEU A 121 -31.62 -4.73 -67.26
CA LEU A 121 -30.45 -5.49 -66.81
C LEU A 121 -29.18 -4.62 -66.77
N ALA A 122 -28.98 -3.77 -67.79
CA ALA A 122 -27.88 -2.81 -67.81
C ALA A 122 -27.98 -1.81 -66.65
N GLY A 123 -29.19 -1.33 -66.33
CA GLY A 123 -29.45 -0.47 -65.17
C GLY A 123 -29.10 -1.14 -63.84
N GLN A 124 -29.51 -2.41 -63.67
CA GLN A 124 -29.21 -3.20 -62.47
C GLN A 124 -27.72 -3.50 -62.32
N LEU A 125 -27.03 -3.89 -63.40
CA LEU A 125 -25.59 -4.09 -63.40
C LEU A 125 -24.86 -2.78 -63.05
N GLY A 126 -25.28 -1.66 -63.63
CA GLY A 126 -24.72 -0.35 -63.32
C GLY A 126 -24.91 0.05 -61.85
N ALA A 127 -26.05 -0.29 -61.24
CA ALA A 127 -26.27 -0.08 -59.81
C ALA A 127 -25.36 -0.96 -58.96
N ARG A 128 -25.29 -2.27 -59.25
CA ARG A 128 -24.41 -3.21 -58.52
C ARG A 128 -22.94 -2.83 -58.61
N LEU A 129 -22.48 -2.35 -59.76
CA LEU A 129 -21.10 -1.86 -59.92
C LEU A 129 -20.82 -0.66 -59.00
N ARG A 130 -21.74 0.31 -58.94
CA ARG A 130 -21.60 1.44 -58.00
C ARG A 130 -21.61 0.99 -56.54
N ASP A 131 -22.45 0.02 -56.18
CA ASP A 131 -22.50 -0.53 -54.83
C ASP A 131 -21.19 -1.25 -54.47
N LEU A 132 -20.60 -1.99 -55.42
CA LEU A 132 -19.29 -2.62 -55.25
C LEU A 132 -18.18 -1.59 -55.08
N ASP A 133 -18.16 -0.52 -55.89
CA ASP A 133 -17.19 0.56 -55.76
C ASP A 133 -17.28 1.23 -54.38
N GLN A 134 -18.51 1.54 -53.91
CA GLN A 134 -18.74 2.08 -52.57
C GLN A 134 -18.30 1.11 -51.46
N ALA A 135 -18.57 -0.19 -51.63
CA ALA A 135 -18.12 -1.22 -50.69
C ALA A 135 -16.58 -1.30 -50.63
N GLN A 136 -15.90 -1.22 -51.79
CA GLN A 136 -14.44 -1.20 -51.88
C GLN A 136 -13.86 0.02 -51.18
N GLU A 137 -14.45 1.20 -51.37
CA GLU A 137 -14.04 2.43 -50.67
C GLU A 137 -14.18 2.30 -49.15
N ARG A 138 -15.31 1.73 -48.68
CA ARG A 138 -15.53 1.46 -47.25
C ARG A 138 -14.52 0.47 -46.68
N VAL A 139 -14.23 -0.61 -47.39
CA VAL A 139 -13.19 -1.58 -46.97
C VAL A 139 -11.83 -0.90 -46.89
N ALA A 140 -11.46 -0.09 -47.89
CA ALA A 140 -10.21 0.66 -47.89
C ALA A 140 -10.14 1.64 -46.71
N GLN A 141 -11.25 2.30 -46.36
CA GLN A 141 -11.33 3.18 -45.19
C GLN A 141 -11.15 2.42 -43.88
N LEU A 142 -11.83 1.28 -43.71
CA LEU A 142 -11.70 0.43 -42.53
C LEU A 142 -10.29 -0.13 -42.39
N GLN A 143 -9.65 -0.54 -43.49
CA GLN A 143 -8.26 -1.00 -43.49
C GLN A 143 -7.29 0.11 -43.08
N ARG A 144 -7.50 1.36 -43.52
CA ARG A 144 -6.72 2.51 -43.05
C ARG A 144 -6.92 2.72 -41.55
N GLY A 145 -8.16 2.69 -41.06
CA GLY A 145 -8.47 2.82 -39.64
C GLY A 145 -7.82 1.71 -38.80
N ALA A 146 -7.88 0.46 -39.25
CA ALA A 146 -7.26 -0.68 -38.56
C ALA A 146 -5.74 -0.54 -38.47
N ARG A 147 -5.08 0.00 -39.51
CA ARG A 147 -3.63 0.28 -39.48
C ARG A 147 -3.27 1.35 -38.47
N VAL A 148 -4.05 2.44 -38.41
CA VAL A 148 -3.84 3.53 -37.43
C VAL A 148 -4.01 3.00 -36.00
N LEU A 149 -5.13 2.33 -35.70
CA LEU A 149 -5.37 1.75 -34.37
C LEU A 149 -4.30 0.72 -33.98
N SER A 150 -3.81 -0.07 -34.95
CA SER A 150 -2.71 -1.00 -34.69
C SER A 150 -1.40 -0.29 -34.37
N ALA A 151 -1.12 0.86 -35.01
CA ALA A 151 0.06 1.66 -34.72
C ALA A 151 -0.04 2.27 -33.31
N GLU A 152 -1.18 2.90 -32.98
CA GLU A 152 -1.45 3.46 -31.65
C GLU A 152 -1.35 2.40 -30.55
N ARG A 153 -1.92 1.22 -30.76
CA ARG A 153 -1.80 0.10 -29.81
C ARG A 153 -0.34 -0.32 -29.60
N ASN A 154 0.46 -0.35 -30.67
CA ASN A 154 1.86 -0.74 -30.57
C ASN A 154 2.69 0.33 -29.86
N GLU A 155 2.42 1.61 -30.11
CA GLU A 155 3.01 2.75 -29.39
C GLU A 155 2.68 2.70 -27.90
N ALA A 156 1.40 2.55 -27.54
CA ALA A 156 0.97 2.41 -26.15
C ALA A 156 1.61 1.19 -25.44
N ARG A 157 1.82 0.07 -26.15
CA ARG A 157 2.56 -1.08 -25.61
C ARG A 157 4.03 -0.77 -25.37
N ALA A 158 4.67 -0.01 -26.25
CA ALA A 158 6.06 0.42 -26.07
C ALA A 158 6.20 1.39 -24.90
N GLU A 159 5.28 2.36 -24.76
CA GLU A 159 5.21 3.27 -23.62
C GLU A 159 5.02 2.51 -22.30
N LEU A 160 4.08 1.57 -22.25
CA LEU A 160 3.87 0.72 -21.07
C LEU A 160 5.13 -0.08 -20.71
N ALA A 161 5.85 -0.61 -21.69
CA ALA A 161 7.10 -1.32 -21.47
C ALA A 161 8.20 -0.38 -20.93
N ASN A 162 8.27 0.86 -21.41
CA ASN A 162 9.20 1.87 -20.90
C ASN A 162 8.88 2.23 -19.45
N LEU A 163 7.61 2.54 -19.15
CA LEU A 163 7.16 2.88 -17.81
C LEU A 163 7.41 1.74 -16.81
N ARG A 164 7.19 0.49 -17.22
CA ARG A 164 7.53 -0.68 -16.38
C ARG A 164 9.01 -0.75 -16.05
N ARG A 165 9.90 -0.47 -17.01
CA ARG A 165 11.35 -0.41 -16.74
C ARG A 165 11.70 0.73 -15.78
N GLU A 166 11.13 1.92 -15.98
CA GLU A 166 11.36 3.05 -15.08
C GLU A 166 10.88 2.76 -13.64
N VAL A 167 9.75 2.07 -13.47
CA VAL A 167 9.26 1.69 -12.14
C VAL A 167 10.25 0.76 -11.45
N VAL A 168 10.73 -0.28 -12.15
CA VAL A 168 11.73 -1.21 -11.60
C VAL A 168 13.02 -0.47 -11.22
N GLU A 169 13.53 0.40 -12.09
CA GLU A 169 14.74 1.19 -11.81
C GLU A 169 14.57 2.11 -10.57
N ARG A 170 13.41 2.76 -10.44
CA ARG A 170 13.08 3.59 -9.28
C ARG A 170 12.92 2.77 -8.01
N GLU A 171 12.29 1.60 -8.07
CA GLU A 171 12.15 0.70 -6.93
C GLU A 171 13.51 0.21 -6.43
N GLU A 172 14.40 -0.17 -7.35
CA GLU A 172 15.78 -0.52 -7.00
C GLU A 172 16.55 0.64 -6.39
N GLN A 173 16.40 1.86 -6.93
CA GLN A 173 17.02 3.05 -6.36
C GLN A 173 16.54 3.30 -4.93
N VAL A 174 15.22 3.27 -4.69
CA VAL A 174 14.63 3.46 -3.37
C VAL A 174 15.11 2.36 -2.40
N ALA A 175 15.22 1.11 -2.86
CA ALA A 175 15.76 0.02 -2.06
C ALA A 175 17.22 0.26 -1.66
N ARG A 176 18.07 0.73 -2.60
CA ARG A 176 19.47 1.09 -2.33
C ARG A 176 19.58 2.25 -1.34
N GLU A 177 18.81 3.31 -1.54
CA GLU A 177 18.80 4.47 -0.63
C GLU A 177 18.31 4.10 0.76
N ARG A 178 17.24 3.31 0.86
CA ARG A 178 16.74 2.77 2.15
C ARG A 178 17.80 1.92 2.83
N GLY A 179 18.49 1.05 2.10
CA GLY A 179 19.60 0.26 2.62
C GLY A 179 20.72 1.14 3.18
N ALA A 180 21.13 2.18 2.45
CA ALA A 180 22.15 3.13 2.89
C ALA A 180 21.72 3.88 4.18
N ARG A 181 20.46 4.32 4.25
CA ARG A 181 19.92 4.99 5.45
C ARG A 181 19.86 4.06 6.66
N LEU A 182 19.51 2.79 6.48
CA LEU A 182 19.51 1.81 7.57
C LEU A 182 20.94 1.53 8.07
N ALA A 183 21.91 1.47 7.17
CA ALA A 183 23.32 1.34 7.54
C ALA A 183 23.82 2.57 8.33
N GLU A 184 23.48 3.78 7.89
CA GLU A 184 23.78 5.03 8.60
C GLU A 184 23.16 5.04 10.01
N ILE A 185 21.89 4.65 10.14
CA ILE A 185 21.22 4.52 11.45
C ILE A 185 21.94 3.51 12.35
N ALA A 186 22.37 2.37 11.81
CA ALA A 186 23.11 1.37 12.58
C ALA A 186 24.45 1.93 13.09
N GLN A 187 25.20 2.63 12.25
CA GLN A 187 26.45 3.28 12.64
C GLN A 187 26.24 4.33 13.74
N LEU A 188 25.23 5.20 13.60
CA LEU A 188 24.91 6.21 14.60
C LEU A 188 24.48 5.60 15.94
N ARG A 189 23.82 4.44 15.94
CA ARG A 189 23.48 3.70 17.17
C ARG A 189 24.74 3.17 17.86
N GLU A 190 25.67 2.58 17.12
CA GLU A 190 26.95 2.13 17.68
C GLU A 190 27.78 3.30 18.25
N GLU A 191 27.76 4.46 17.58
CA GLU A 191 28.39 5.68 18.10
C GLU A 191 27.74 6.16 19.39
N LEU A 192 26.41 6.16 19.45
CA LEU A 192 25.65 6.53 20.64
C LEU A 192 25.95 5.59 21.81
N ASP A 193 26.04 4.28 21.56
CA ASP A 193 26.38 3.28 22.57
C ASP A 193 27.80 3.51 23.10
N ARG A 194 28.77 3.75 22.20
CA ARG A 194 30.15 4.09 22.57
C ARG A 194 30.22 5.37 23.41
N ALA A 195 29.51 6.41 23.00
CA ALA A 195 29.45 7.68 23.74
C ALA A 195 28.80 7.50 25.12
N THR A 196 27.74 6.69 25.20
CA THR A 196 27.06 6.38 26.47
C THR A 196 27.97 5.63 27.43
N ALA A 197 28.69 4.61 26.94
CA ALA A 197 29.67 3.87 27.74
C ALA A 197 30.86 4.74 28.17
N ALA A 198 31.31 5.67 27.32
CA ALA A 198 32.35 6.65 27.70
C ALA A 198 31.87 7.59 28.81
N ARG A 199 30.63 8.10 28.70
CA ARG A 199 30.01 8.95 29.73
C ARG A 199 29.88 8.22 31.06
N GLN A 200 29.45 6.96 31.07
CA GLN A 200 29.33 6.15 32.28
C GLN A 200 30.69 6.00 32.98
N ARG A 201 31.75 5.67 32.23
CA ARG A 201 33.11 5.58 32.78
C ARG A 201 33.60 6.90 33.38
N LEU A 202 33.34 8.02 32.72
CA LEU A 202 33.69 9.34 33.26
C LEU A 202 32.91 9.65 34.54
N GLN A 203 31.63 9.30 34.60
CA GLN A 203 30.81 9.47 35.79
C GLN A 203 31.37 8.63 36.96
N GLU A 204 31.71 7.37 36.72
CA GLU A 204 32.33 6.49 37.73
C GLU A 204 33.67 7.05 38.24
N GLN A 205 34.49 7.62 37.35
CA GLN A 205 35.74 8.28 37.71
C GLN A 205 35.51 9.52 38.59
N VAL A 206 34.53 10.35 38.23
CA VAL A 206 34.15 11.53 39.02
C VAL A 206 33.63 11.11 40.39
N ASP A 207 32.72 10.14 40.45
CA ASP A 207 32.15 9.63 41.70
C ASP A 207 33.24 9.06 42.62
N THR A 208 34.19 8.32 42.05
CA THR A 208 35.36 7.80 42.78
C THR A 208 36.26 8.93 43.29
N ALA A 209 36.56 9.93 42.46
CA ALA A 209 37.40 11.06 42.86
C ALA A 209 36.74 11.89 43.97
N VAL A 210 35.42 12.13 43.85
CA VAL A 210 34.62 12.81 44.88
C VAL A 210 34.60 12.01 46.17
N HIS A 211 34.41 10.69 46.11
CA HIS A 211 34.40 9.84 47.28
C HIS A 211 35.76 9.83 48.00
N THR A 212 36.85 9.58 47.27
CA THR A 212 38.22 9.55 47.82
C THR A 212 38.64 10.92 48.35
N GLY A 213 38.39 11.99 47.59
CA GLY A 213 38.74 13.36 47.98
C GLY A 213 38.00 13.81 49.25
N LEU A 214 36.69 13.53 49.35
CA LEU A 214 35.91 13.84 50.54
C LEU A 214 36.35 13.04 51.77
N ASN A 215 36.67 11.75 51.60
CA ASN A 215 37.14 10.91 52.69
C ASN A 215 38.56 11.29 53.17
N ALA A 216 39.43 11.78 52.28
CA ALA A 216 40.77 12.22 52.63
C ALA A 216 40.79 13.58 53.35
N ALA A 217 39.89 14.51 52.98
CA ALA A 217 39.83 15.86 53.54
C ALA A 217 38.99 15.96 54.82
N THR A 218 38.13 14.98 55.11
CA THR A 218 37.18 15.04 56.21
C THR A 218 36.86 13.63 56.68
N GLN A 219 36.91 13.37 58.00
CA GLN A 219 36.47 12.10 58.56
C GLN A 219 34.94 12.02 58.44
N VAL A 220 34.45 11.51 57.30
CA VAL A 220 33.02 11.36 57.03
C VAL A 220 32.44 10.31 57.96
N ILE A 221 31.45 10.71 58.77
CA ILE A 221 30.78 9.87 59.78
C ILE A 221 29.53 9.20 59.18
N GLY A 222 28.92 9.80 58.16
CA GLY A 222 27.74 9.24 57.54
C GLY A 222 27.34 9.95 56.24
N ARG A 223 26.63 9.20 55.40
CA ARG A 223 25.98 9.70 54.18
C ARG A 223 24.56 9.17 54.11
N TYR A 224 23.61 10.00 53.70
CA TYR A 224 22.25 9.57 53.42
C TYR A 224 21.63 10.40 52.28
N PRO A 225 20.78 9.78 51.44
CA PRO A 225 20.03 10.50 50.43
C PRO A 225 19.04 11.45 51.09
N ALA A 226 18.91 12.65 50.54
CA ALA A 226 17.94 13.66 50.98
C ALA A 226 17.45 14.46 49.77
N HIS A 227 16.51 15.35 50.02
CA HIS A 227 15.96 16.27 49.04
C HIS A 227 16.18 17.69 49.57
N ALA A 228 16.84 18.55 48.80
CA ALA A 228 17.11 19.93 49.18
C ALA A 228 16.22 20.89 48.40
N CYS A 229 15.65 21.88 49.09
CA CYS A 229 14.97 22.96 48.41
C CYS A 229 15.98 23.95 47.83
N LEU A 230 15.82 24.30 46.56
CA LEU A 230 16.67 25.29 45.90
C LEU A 230 16.51 26.71 46.45
N THR A 231 15.36 27.04 47.04
CA THR A 231 15.07 28.40 47.51
C THR A 231 15.59 28.66 48.93
N CYS A 232 15.31 27.76 49.87
CA CYS A 232 15.64 27.98 51.30
C CYS A 232 16.78 27.10 51.82
N GLY A 233 17.23 26.10 51.05
CA GLY A 233 18.27 25.16 51.46
C GLY A 233 17.86 24.12 52.51
N ALA A 234 16.59 24.06 52.91
CA ALA A 234 16.09 23.02 53.82
C ALA A 234 16.21 21.62 53.19
N ARG A 235 16.47 20.61 54.03
CA ARG A 235 16.77 19.23 53.61
C ARG A 235 15.81 18.23 54.23
N TYR A 236 15.30 17.30 53.43
CA TYR A 236 14.29 16.33 53.82
C TYR A 236 14.72 14.90 53.47
N GLY A 237 14.43 13.94 54.36
CA GLY A 237 14.77 12.52 54.13
C GLY A 237 13.87 11.80 53.13
N LEU A 238 12.71 12.38 52.78
CA LEU A 238 11.72 11.80 51.87
C LEU A 238 11.45 12.77 50.70
N PRO A 239 11.14 12.24 49.50
CA PRO A 239 10.71 13.07 48.37
C PRO A 239 9.31 13.63 48.64
N PHE A 240 9.24 14.87 49.13
CA PHE A 240 8.01 15.64 49.11
C PHE A 240 8.02 16.54 47.88
N THR A 241 6.97 16.51 47.07
CA THR A 241 6.93 17.24 45.80
C THR A 241 6.73 18.74 45.98
N ASP A 242 6.32 19.19 47.18
CA ASP A 242 5.96 20.59 47.40
C ASP A 242 6.45 21.08 48.76
N HIS A 243 7.71 21.51 48.80
CA HIS A 243 8.16 22.38 49.88
C HIS A 243 7.79 23.80 49.44
N GLY A 244 6.73 24.38 50.01
CA GLY A 244 6.02 25.57 49.49
C GLY A 244 6.85 26.86 49.23
N CYS A 245 8.16 26.82 49.34
CA CYS A 245 9.07 27.87 48.86
C CYS A 245 9.87 27.50 47.58
N GLY A 246 9.85 26.25 47.08
CA GLY A 246 10.48 25.88 45.81
C GLY A 246 10.69 24.38 45.58
N PRO A 247 11.06 23.98 44.35
CA PRO A 247 11.22 22.57 44.00
C PRO A 247 12.33 21.89 44.80
N LEU A 248 12.08 20.64 45.17
CA LEU A 248 13.07 19.79 45.81
C LEU A 248 13.91 19.04 44.77
N VAL A 249 15.22 19.08 44.93
CA VAL A 249 16.17 18.30 44.12
C VAL A 249 16.83 17.21 44.96
N PRO A 250 17.04 15.99 44.42
CA PRO A 250 17.75 14.95 45.12
C PRO A 250 19.20 15.38 45.38
N VAL A 251 19.65 15.21 46.62
CA VAL A 251 21.02 15.50 47.07
C VAL A 251 21.54 14.39 47.97
N VAL A 252 22.86 14.29 48.14
CA VAL A 252 23.48 13.43 49.14
C VAL A 252 24.03 14.29 50.27
N VAL A 253 23.48 14.13 51.48
CA VAL A 253 24.00 14.81 52.66
C VAL A 253 25.18 14.03 53.19
N THR A 254 26.31 14.71 53.37
CA THR A 254 27.53 14.14 53.96
C THR A 254 27.76 14.77 55.32
N ILE A 255 27.80 13.96 56.38
CA ILE A 255 28.15 14.39 57.74
C ILE A 255 29.64 14.14 57.92
N ALA A 256 30.42 15.19 58.13
CA ALA A 256 31.84 15.12 58.42
C ALA A 256 32.11 15.50 59.88
N ARG A 257 33.10 14.83 60.49
CA ARG A 257 33.67 15.27 61.76
C ARG A 257 34.50 16.51 61.48
N ALA A 258 34.07 17.65 62.01
CA ALA A 258 34.92 18.83 62.04
C ALA A 258 36.06 18.56 63.01
N ASP A 259 37.30 18.54 62.53
CA ASP A 259 38.47 18.64 63.39
C ASP A 259 38.38 20.00 64.08
N ARG A 260 37.80 20.03 65.29
CA ARG A 260 37.94 21.19 66.16
C ARG A 260 39.44 21.27 66.48
N PRO A 261 40.15 22.36 66.11
CA PRO A 261 41.44 22.61 66.73
C PRO A 261 41.21 22.60 68.24
N GLY A 262 41.91 21.69 68.94
CA GLY A 262 41.77 21.56 70.38
C GLY A 262 41.94 22.93 71.05
N PRO A 263 41.23 23.23 72.13
CA PRO A 263 41.40 24.49 72.84
C PRO A 263 42.89 24.65 73.15
N ASN A 264 43.50 25.70 72.61
CA ASN A 264 44.89 26.05 72.85
C ASN A 264 45.06 26.30 74.35
N THR A 265 45.44 25.26 75.11
CA THR A 265 45.81 25.36 76.52
C THR A 265 47.24 25.86 76.64
N LYS A 266 47.48 27.10 76.20
CA LYS A 266 48.61 27.97 76.53
C LYS A 266 48.02 29.38 76.47
N GLU A 267 47.98 30.17 77.53
CA GLU A 267 49.10 30.60 78.36
C GLU A 267 48.66 30.80 79.83
N GLN A 268 49.50 30.28 80.73
CA GLN A 268 49.69 30.78 82.11
C GLN A 268 50.85 31.79 82.07
#